data_AF-A0A353GH23-F1
#
_entry.id   AF-A0A353GH23-F1
#
_cell.length_a   1.000
_cell.length_b   1.000
_cell.length_c   1.000
_cell.angle_alpha   90.00
_cell.angle_beta   90.00
_cell.angle_gamma   90.00
#
_symmetry.space_group_name_H-M   'P 1'
#
loop_
_entity.id
_entity.type
_entity.pdbx_description
1 polymer ?
#
loop_
_entity_poly.entity_id
_entity_poly.type
_entity_poly.pdbx_seq_one_letter_code
_entity_poly.pdbx_strand_id
1 'polypeptide(L)'
;MGNRRHLSRQLAVQILYAAQFLRDLPLAELYIRLLETGSVSAKNWTPFCRQLVEDTLKNAERFDAEIAAALENWRIERLSVVDHSLLRLALCEMETVADVPVRVTTDEYIELAKDFSSDESAAFINGVLDRLGRRFAHKDFMQNKTGKKKPVPVKGKQRMGKIFDKAADLAERIQKHKEQGRRVVFANGCFDVVHGGHISYLEEARTHGDVLVVGLNNDASVRRLKGSNRPICTEEERALVLESFRCVDYVVLFPEDTCENLLRTLQPHVHAKGTDYSVDKVPEKVVSDELGIETVITGAPKENATKTIIQKATQF
;
A
#
# COMPACT_ATOMS: atom_id res chain seq x y z
N MET A 1 -24.22 8.93 5.04
CA MET A 1 -23.12 9.22 6.00
C MET A 1 -22.04 8.14 6.01
N GLY A 2 -22.37 6.84 5.92
CA GLY A 2 -21.38 5.73 5.97
C GLY A 2 -20.22 5.82 4.97
N ASN A 3 -20.49 6.07 3.68
CA ASN A 3 -19.45 6.19 2.64
C ASN A 3 -18.41 7.30 2.96
N ARG A 4 -18.83 8.41 3.58
CA ARG A 4 -17.89 9.49 3.94
C ARG A 4 -16.94 9.13 5.08
N ARG A 5 -17.40 8.35 6.07
CA ARG A 5 -16.51 7.88 7.16
C ARG A 5 -15.52 6.85 6.66
N HIS A 6 -15.97 5.92 5.81
CA HIS A 6 -15.10 4.95 5.15
C HIS A 6 -13.94 5.63 4.41
N LEU A 7 -14.24 6.61 3.54
CA LEU A 7 -13.22 7.39 2.83
C LEU A 7 -12.30 8.21 3.76
N SER A 8 -12.80 8.67 4.90
CA SER A 8 -11.96 9.31 5.92
C SER A 8 -11.02 8.32 6.62
N ARG A 9 -11.45 7.08 6.90
CA ARG A 9 -10.58 6.05 7.44
C ARG A 9 -9.50 5.65 6.43
N GLN A 10 -9.88 5.53 5.16
CA GLN A 10 -8.95 5.30 4.06
C GLN A 10 -7.81 6.34 4.04
N LEU A 11 -8.17 7.63 4.14
CA LEU A 11 -7.20 8.71 4.25
C LEU A 11 -6.35 8.59 5.53
N ALA A 12 -6.96 8.29 6.68
CA ALA A 12 -6.24 8.13 7.93
C ALA A 12 -5.17 7.02 7.86
N VAL A 13 -5.46 5.89 7.21
CA VAL A 13 -4.48 4.80 6.98
C VAL A 13 -3.30 5.30 6.17
N GLN A 14 -3.56 6.01 5.07
CA GLN A 14 -2.51 6.56 4.21
C GLN A 14 -1.64 7.59 4.94
N ILE A 15 -2.23 8.42 5.80
CA ILE A 15 -1.52 9.39 6.62
C ILE A 15 -0.63 8.69 7.64
N LEU A 16 -1.16 7.75 8.42
CA LEU A 16 -0.36 7.02 9.41
C LEU A 16 0.76 6.22 8.77
N TYR A 17 0.48 5.60 7.63
CA TYR A 17 1.47 4.91 6.84
C TYR A 17 2.61 5.86 6.45
N ALA A 18 2.29 7.03 5.88
CA ALA A 18 3.30 8.02 5.51
C ALA A 18 4.05 8.60 6.73
N ALA A 19 3.37 8.77 7.87
CA ALA A 19 3.97 9.26 9.11
C ALA A 19 5.06 8.33 9.68
N GLN A 20 5.02 7.02 9.38
CA GLN A 20 6.08 6.09 9.82
C GLN A 20 7.43 6.39 9.16
N PHE A 21 7.41 6.92 7.95
CA PHE A 21 8.61 7.26 7.19
C PHE A 21 8.97 8.73 7.35
N LEU A 22 7.98 9.61 7.53
CA LEU A 22 8.14 11.06 7.65
C LEU A 22 7.97 11.56 9.08
N ARG A 23 8.64 10.89 10.03
CA ARG A 23 8.42 11.03 11.48
C ARG A 23 8.57 12.45 12.02
N ASP A 24 9.33 13.31 11.35
CA ASP A 24 9.60 14.68 11.80
C ASP A 24 8.72 15.75 11.11
N LEU A 25 7.86 15.36 10.17
CA LEU A 25 6.99 16.31 9.50
C LEU A 25 5.72 16.60 10.32
N PRO A 26 5.31 17.87 10.44
CA PRO A 26 4.00 18.20 10.99
C PRO A 26 2.88 17.52 10.18
N LEU A 27 1.82 17.09 10.87
CA LEU A 27 0.67 16.41 10.26
C LEU A 27 0.05 17.20 9.09
N ALA A 28 0.00 18.53 9.20
CA ALA A 28 -0.48 19.40 8.14
C ALA A 28 0.38 19.31 6.86
N GLU A 29 1.70 19.25 7.02
CA GLU A 29 2.63 19.14 5.90
C GLU A 29 2.57 17.74 5.27
N LEU A 30 2.45 16.70 6.09
CA LEU A 30 2.24 15.33 5.65
C LEU A 30 0.98 15.21 4.78
N TYR A 31 -0.12 15.82 5.22
CA TYR A 31 -1.38 15.86 4.50
C TYR A 31 -1.29 16.64 3.17
N ILE A 32 -0.64 17.81 3.17
CA ILE A 32 -0.41 18.58 1.94
C ILE A 32 0.38 17.75 0.92
N ARG A 33 1.44 17.07 1.34
CA ARG A 33 2.25 16.22 0.48
C ARG A 33 1.45 15.07 -0.14
N LEU A 34 0.51 14.49 0.61
CA LEU A 34 -0.42 13.46 0.09
C LEU A 34 -1.44 14.05 -0.89
N LEU A 35 -1.95 15.26 -0.66
CA LEU A 35 -2.83 15.92 -1.63
C LEU A 35 -2.12 16.19 -2.96
N GLU A 36 -0.85 16.60 -2.90
CA GLU A 36 -0.04 16.88 -4.08
C GLU A 36 0.21 15.64 -4.96
N THR A 37 0.18 14.42 -4.40
CA THR A 37 0.29 13.21 -5.21
C THR A 37 -0.99 12.92 -6.01
N GLY A 38 -2.10 13.59 -5.69
CA GLY A 38 -3.43 13.30 -6.25
C GLY A 38 -4.00 11.97 -5.76
N SER A 39 -3.35 11.31 -4.80
CA SER A 39 -3.74 9.99 -4.30
C SER A 39 -4.87 10.05 -3.28
N VAL A 40 -5.16 11.25 -2.77
CA VAL A 40 -6.18 11.49 -1.76
C VAL A 40 -7.00 12.73 -2.08
N SER A 41 -8.27 12.72 -1.69
CA SER A 41 -9.18 13.86 -1.85
C SER A 41 -9.25 14.67 -0.57
N ALA A 42 -9.13 16.00 -0.66
CA ALA A 42 -9.32 16.83 0.54
C ALA A 42 -10.73 16.78 1.12
N LYS A 43 -11.71 16.32 0.35
CA LYS A 43 -13.07 16.10 0.86
C LYS A 43 -13.10 15.04 1.98
N ASN A 44 -12.08 14.17 2.03
CA ASN A 44 -11.94 13.08 2.98
C ASN A 44 -11.24 13.53 4.28
N TRP A 45 -10.57 14.69 4.26
CA TRP A 45 -10.01 15.34 5.46
C TRP A 45 -11.11 16.03 6.26
N THR A 46 -11.86 15.22 6.99
CA THR A 46 -12.97 15.65 7.84
C THR A 46 -12.50 15.83 9.28
N PRO A 47 -13.28 16.51 10.16
CA PRO A 47 -12.99 16.56 11.59
C PRO A 47 -12.79 15.17 12.20
N PHE A 48 -13.58 14.18 11.74
CA PHE A 48 -13.42 12.77 12.13
C PHE A 48 -12.05 12.22 11.70
N CYS A 49 -11.64 12.40 10.44
CA CYS A 49 -10.33 11.95 9.96
C CYS A 49 -9.19 12.58 10.76
N ARG A 50 -9.26 13.91 10.98
CA ARG A 50 -8.23 14.66 11.71
C ARG A 50 -8.10 14.16 13.14
N GLN A 51 -9.23 14.10 13.86
CA GLN A 51 -9.26 13.62 15.24
C GLN A 51 -8.71 12.19 15.34
N LEU A 52 -9.17 11.29 14.48
CA LEU A 52 -8.73 9.90 14.47
C LEU A 52 -7.20 9.79 14.28
N VAL A 53 -6.62 10.55 13.35
CA VAL A 53 -5.17 10.55 13.12
C VAL A 53 -4.41 11.13 14.32
N GLU A 54 -4.82 12.31 14.80
CA GLU A 54 -4.16 13.00 15.92
C GLU A 54 -4.19 12.16 17.19
N ASP A 55 -5.35 11.61 17.54
CA ASP A 55 -5.51 10.74 18.71
C ASP A 55 -4.70 9.45 18.56
N THR A 56 -4.62 8.89 17.34
CA THR A 56 -3.83 7.68 17.10
C THR A 56 -2.32 7.94 17.25
N LEU A 57 -1.81 9.03 16.67
CA LEU A 57 -0.40 9.39 16.77
C LEU A 57 -0.01 9.72 18.23
N LYS A 58 -0.87 10.45 18.94
CA LYS A 58 -0.65 10.79 20.36
C LYS A 58 -0.56 9.57 21.28
N ASN A 59 -1.27 8.49 20.94
CA ASN A 59 -1.35 7.27 21.76
C ASN A 59 -0.56 6.09 21.16
N ALA A 60 0.27 6.33 20.15
CA ALA A 60 0.91 5.27 19.37
C ALA A 60 1.64 4.22 20.22
N GLU A 61 2.50 4.64 21.15
CA GLU A 61 3.24 3.70 22.02
C GLU A 61 2.34 2.82 22.89
N ARG A 62 1.26 3.41 23.41
CA ARG A 62 0.28 2.68 24.21
C ARG A 62 -0.47 1.67 23.34
N PHE A 63 -0.91 2.08 22.16
CA PHE A 63 -1.58 1.18 21.22
C PHE A 63 -0.66 0.05 20.76
N ASP A 64 0.64 0.29 20.58
CA ASP A 64 1.61 -0.76 20.25
C ASP A 64 1.71 -1.80 21.36
N ALA A 65 1.79 -1.37 22.62
CA ALA A 65 1.84 -2.27 23.76
C ALA A 65 0.57 -3.14 23.84
N GLU A 66 -0.60 -2.55 23.59
CA GLU A 66 -1.89 -3.24 23.60
C GLU A 66 -2.05 -4.21 22.42
N ILE A 67 -1.63 -3.80 21.22
CA ILE A 67 -1.58 -4.66 20.04
C ILE A 67 -0.65 -5.83 20.30
N ALA A 68 0.57 -5.58 20.80
CA ALA A 68 1.55 -6.62 21.10
C ALA A 68 1.00 -7.63 22.13
N ALA A 69 0.28 -7.17 23.15
CA ALA A 69 -0.37 -8.05 24.13
C ALA A 69 -1.50 -8.90 23.52
N ALA A 70 -2.12 -8.44 22.42
CA ALA A 70 -3.15 -9.17 21.68
C ALA A 70 -2.59 -10.12 20.61
N LEU A 71 -1.27 -10.16 20.39
CA LEU A 71 -0.62 -11.09 19.46
C LEU A 71 -0.24 -12.41 20.15
N GLU A 72 -0.74 -13.54 19.63
CA GLU A 72 -0.33 -14.87 20.10
C GLU A 72 0.91 -15.34 19.31
N ASN A 73 2.06 -15.47 19.98
CA ASN A 73 3.32 -15.94 19.39
C ASN A 73 3.82 -15.13 18.19
N TRP A 74 3.28 -13.93 17.97
CA TRP A 74 3.69 -13.01 16.91
C TRP A 74 4.38 -11.80 17.52
N ARG A 75 5.49 -11.40 16.90
CA ARG A 75 6.25 -10.22 17.28
C ARG A 75 5.69 -9.01 16.54
N ILE A 76 5.36 -7.94 17.25
CA ILE A 76 4.79 -6.72 16.64
C ILE A 76 5.69 -6.16 15.54
N GLU A 77 7.01 -6.34 15.68
CA GLU A 77 8.04 -5.91 14.73
C GLU A 77 7.97 -6.67 13.39
N ARG A 78 7.19 -7.76 13.32
CA ARG A 78 6.94 -8.52 12.09
C ARG A 78 5.63 -8.14 11.39
N LEU A 79 4.87 -7.20 11.94
CA LEU A 79 3.69 -6.67 11.25
C LEU A 79 4.11 -5.79 10.09
N SER A 80 3.36 -5.84 9.00
CA SER A 80 3.52 -4.84 7.95
C SER A 80 3.16 -3.45 8.49
N VAL A 81 3.78 -2.42 7.94
CA VAL A 81 3.51 -1.00 8.26
C VAL A 81 2.00 -0.69 8.12
N VAL A 82 1.36 -1.28 7.12
CA VAL A 82 -0.08 -1.14 6.85
C VAL A 82 -0.92 -1.81 7.93
N ASP A 83 -0.67 -3.10 8.22
CA ASP A 83 -1.45 -3.84 9.22
C ASP A 83 -1.31 -3.20 10.61
N HIS A 84 -0.10 -2.73 10.92
CA HIS A 84 0.15 -2.01 12.16
C HIS A 84 -0.65 -0.70 12.25
N SER A 85 -0.69 0.07 11.15
CA SER A 85 -1.47 1.32 11.07
C SER A 85 -2.97 1.05 11.19
N LEU A 86 -3.48 0.00 10.52
CA LEU A 86 -4.88 -0.42 10.60
C LEU A 86 -5.29 -0.80 12.02
N LEU A 87 -4.47 -1.59 12.72
CA LEU A 87 -4.75 -2.00 14.09
C LEU A 87 -4.75 -0.81 15.06
N ARG A 88 -3.80 0.13 14.93
CA ARG A 88 -3.75 1.35 15.74
C ARG A 88 -5.00 2.21 15.54
N LEU A 89 -5.38 2.43 14.28
CA LEU A 89 -6.55 3.25 13.94
C LEU A 89 -7.85 2.62 14.44
N ALA A 90 -8.02 1.31 14.24
CA ALA A 90 -9.17 0.57 14.75
C ALA A 90 -9.28 0.68 16.27
N LEU A 91 -8.15 0.49 16.97
CA LEU A 91 -8.09 0.57 18.42
C LEU A 91 -8.42 1.98 18.93
N CYS A 92 -7.88 3.01 18.27
CA CYS A 92 -8.19 4.39 18.56
C CYS A 92 -9.68 4.67 18.37
N GLU A 93 -10.26 4.27 17.24
CA GLU A 93 -11.66 4.53 16.93
C GLU A 93 -12.60 3.84 17.93
N MET A 94 -12.35 2.57 18.28
CA MET A 94 -13.11 1.84 19.31
C MET A 94 -13.10 2.54 20.67
N GLU A 95 -12.00 3.23 20.99
CA GLU A 95 -11.81 3.92 22.26
C GLU A 95 -12.46 5.32 22.26
N THR A 96 -12.19 6.12 21.23
CA THR A 96 -12.47 7.56 21.22
C THR A 96 -13.76 7.95 20.52
N VAL A 97 -14.30 7.10 19.64
CA VAL A 97 -15.49 7.42 18.81
C VAL A 97 -16.71 6.68 19.35
N ALA A 98 -17.39 7.31 20.31
CA ALA A 98 -18.49 6.68 21.06
C ALA A 98 -19.74 6.38 20.24
N ASP A 99 -19.95 7.05 19.10
CA ASP A 99 -21.13 6.89 18.24
C ASP A 99 -20.96 5.80 17.15
N VAL A 100 -19.79 5.12 17.10
CA VAL A 100 -19.54 3.99 16.20
C VAL A 100 -19.46 2.70 17.03
N PRO A 101 -20.36 1.72 16.80
CA PRO A 101 -20.28 0.43 17.47
C PRO A 101 -18.96 -0.29 17.15
N VAL A 102 -18.41 -1.03 18.12
CA VAL A 102 -17.10 -1.70 17.97
C VAL A 102 -17.12 -2.65 16.77
N ARG A 103 -18.23 -3.37 16.58
CA ARG A 103 -18.41 -4.24 15.40
C ARG A 103 -18.32 -3.49 14.07
N VAL A 104 -18.92 -2.30 13.97
CA VAL A 104 -18.86 -1.50 12.73
C VAL A 104 -17.42 -1.06 12.47
N THR A 105 -16.70 -0.65 13.50
CA THR A 105 -15.26 -0.37 13.40
C THR A 105 -14.50 -1.61 12.91
N THR A 106 -14.70 -2.76 13.54
CA THR A 106 -14.06 -4.01 13.11
C THR A 106 -14.33 -4.34 11.64
N ASP A 107 -15.59 -4.32 11.21
CA ASP A 107 -15.96 -4.62 9.83
C ASP A 107 -15.30 -3.64 8.84
N GLU A 108 -15.25 -2.34 9.16
CA GLU A 108 -14.61 -1.31 8.32
C GLU A 108 -13.09 -1.52 8.18
N TYR A 109 -12.39 -1.85 9.26
CA TYR A 109 -10.94 -2.09 9.19
C TYR A 109 -10.57 -3.43 8.56
N ILE A 110 -11.48 -4.41 8.53
CA ILE A 110 -11.34 -5.63 7.75
C ILE A 110 -11.47 -5.33 6.26
N GLU A 111 -12.44 -4.50 5.85
CA GLU A 111 -12.55 -4.08 4.44
C GLU A 111 -11.32 -3.27 4.01
N LEU A 112 -10.86 -2.32 4.83
CA LEU A 112 -9.62 -1.58 4.55
C LEU A 112 -8.39 -2.50 4.50
N ALA A 113 -8.34 -3.57 5.28
CA ALA A 113 -7.26 -4.55 5.19
C ALA A 113 -7.24 -5.27 3.83
N LYS A 114 -8.40 -5.51 3.21
CA LYS A 114 -8.46 -6.08 1.86
C LYS A 114 -7.99 -5.06 0.81
N ASP A 115 -8.32 -3.78 1.00
CA ASP A 115 -7.95 -2.72 0.06
C ASP A 115 -6.46 -2.36 0.11
N PHE A 116 -5.84 -2.43 1.30
CA PHE A 116 -4.46 -1.96 1.52
C PHE A 116 -3.44 -3.05 1.77
N SER A 117 -3.88 -4.28 2.07
CA SER A 117 -3.03 -5.39 2.47
C SER A 117 -3.43 -6.66 1.70
N SER A 118 -3.30 -7.84 2.30
CA SER A 118 -3.66 -9.12 1.65
C SER A 118 -4.93 -9.74 2.26
N ASP A 119 -5.58 -10.66 1.53
CA ASP A 119 -6.70 -11.46 2.05
C ASP A 119 -6.37 -12.19 3.36
N GLU A 120 -5.12 -12.64 3.50
CA GLU A 120 -4.62 -13.30 4.72
C GLU A 120 -4.51 -12.29 5.89
N SER A 121 -4.16 -11.03 5.58
CA SER A 121 -4.09 -9.93 6.54
C SER A 121 -5.46 -9.55 7.07
N ALA A 122 -6.51 -9.59 6.25
CA ALA A 122 -7.88 -9.30 6.69
C ALA A 122 -8.35 -10.31 7.76
N ALA A 123 -8.08 -11.60 7.57
CA ALA A 123 -8.39 -12.63 8.56
C ALA A 123 -7.55 -12.48 9.84
N PHE A 124 -6.27 -12.13 9.70
CA PHE A 124 -5.38 -11.87 10.83
C PHE A 124 -5.84 -10.65 11.66
N ILE A 125 -6.09 -9.51 11.00
CA ILE A 125 -6.59 -8.28 11.62
C ILE A 125 -7.90 -8.54 12.33
N ASN A 126 -8.84 -9.26 11.69
CA ASN A 126 -10.10 -9.65 12.34
C ASN A 126 -9.83 -10.39 13.67
N GLY A 127 -8.92 -11.37 13.68
CA GLY A 127 -8.59 -12.12 14.90
C GLY A 127 -7.95 -11.27 16.00
N VAL A 128 -7.14 -10.27 15.65
CA VAL A 128 -6.55 -9.32 16.61
C VAL A 128 -7.61 -8.34 17.13
N LEU A 129 -8.43 -7.76 16.24
CA LEU A 129 -9.51 -6.84 16.60
C LEU A 129 -10.58 -7.52 17.46
N ASP A 130 -10.89 -8.80 17.23
CA ASP A 130 -11.77 -9.59 18.10
C ASP A 130 -11.25 -9.70 19.53
N ARG A 131 -9.93 -9.73 19.74
CA ARG A 131 -9.32 -9.76 21.07
C ARG A 131 -9.33 -8.37 21.69
N LEU A 132 -8.91 -7.35 20.95
CA LEU A 132 -8.89 -5.95 21.39
C LEU A 132 -10.31 -5.43 21.71
N GLY A 133 -11.30 -5.81 20.90
CA GLY A 133 -12.70 -5.41 21.00
C GLY A 133 -13.40 -5.92 22.27
N ARG A 134 -12.95 -7.02 22.88
CA ARG A 134 -13.60 -7.63 24.07
C ARG A 134 -13.68 -6.69 25.26
N ARG A 135 -12.70 -5.81 25.45
CA ARG A 135 -12.71 -4.84 26.56
C ARG A 135 -13.73 -3.72 26.34
N PHE A 136 -14.11 -3.48 25.09
CA PHE A 136 -15.13 -2.53 24.71
C PHE A 136 -16.52 -3.18 24.61
N ALA A 137 -16.62 -4.51 24.79
CA ALA A 137 -17.86 -5.28 24.71
C ALA A 137 -18.93 -4.86 25.74
N HIS A 138 -18.58 -4.06 26.75
CA HIS A 138 -19.59 -3.43 27.63
C HIS A 138 -20.39 -2.31 26.95
N LYS A 139 -19.93 -1.75 25.80
CA LYS A 139 -20.67 -0.77 24.98
C LYS A 139 -21.62 -1.42 23.96
N ASP A 140 -21.41 -2.69 23.60
CA ASP A 140 -22.08 -3.37 22.47
C ASP A 140 -23.16 -4.38 22.88
N PHE A 141 -23.54 -4.44 24.15
CA PHE A 141 -24.46 -5.45 24.69
C PHE A 141 -25.94 -5.20 24.30
N MET A 142 -26.25 -5.05 23.02
CA MET A 142 -27.58 -5.28 22.42
C MET A 142 -27.45 -5.38 20.87
N GLN A 143 -27.08 -6.56 20.34
CA GLN A 143 -27.85 -7.29 19.32
C GLN A 143 -27.02 -8.35 18.55
N ASN A 144 -27.34 -9.60 18.91
CA ASN A 144 -27.43 -10.86 18.17
C ASN A 144 -26.26 -11.49 17.38
N LYS A 145 -25.99 -12.71 17.88
CA LYS A 145 -25.28 -13.90 17.39
C LYS A 145 -25.56 -14.26 15.92
N THR A 146 -24.54 -14.74 15.20
CA THR A 146 -24.26 -16.18 14.94
C THR A 146 -23.22 -16.33 13.80
N GLY A 147 -22.35 -17.34 13.90
CA GLY A 147 -21.54 -17.80 12.76
C GLY A 147 -20.07 -18.09 13.07
N LYS A 148 -19.78 -19.05 13.96
CA LYS A 148 -18.41 -19.53 14.18
C LYS A 148 -17.90 -20.25 12.91
N LYS A 149 -16.80 -19.77 12.32
CA LYS A 149 -15.89 -20.62 11.53
C LYS A 149 -14.54 -20.67 12.23
N LYS A 150 -13.99 -21.88 12.37
CA LYS A 150 -12.71 -22.13 13.04
C LYS A 150 -11.56 -21.63 12.15
N PRO A 151 -10.51 -21.03 12.72
CA PRO A 151 -9.32 -20.65 11.97
C PRO A 151 -8.57 -21.90 11.46
N VAL A 152 -8.11 -21.83 10.21
CA VAL A 152 -7.25 -22.85 9.58
C VAL A 152 -5.78 -22.45 9.81
N PRO A 153 -4.86 -23.37 10.12
CA PRO A 153 -3.47 -23.02 10.39
C PRO A 153 -2.75 -22.63 9.08
N VAL A 154 -2.15 -21.45 9.05
CA VAL A 154 -1.33 -20.97 7.92
C VAL A 154 0.14 -21.32 8.17
N LYS A 155 0.77 -22.07 7.25
CA LYS A 155 2.22 -22.34 7.25
C LYS A 155 2.93 -21.26 6.45
N GLY A 156 3.64 -20.34 7.12
CA GLY A 156 4.46 -19.32 6.47
C GLY A 156 5.74 -19.90 5.85
N LYS A 157 6.00 -19.63 4.56
CA LYS A 157 7.33 -19.80 3.95
C LYS A 157 8.14 -18.52 4.20
N GLN A 158 9.36 -18.68 4.73
CA GLN A 158 10.35 -17.60 4.82
C GLN A 158 10.59 -16.97 3.43
N ARG A 159 10.39 -15.66 3.29
CA ARG A 159 10.71 -14.88 2.07
C ARG A 159 11.89 -13.95 2.40
N MET A 160 13.08 -14.32 1.96
CA MET A 160 14.29 -13.49 2.03
C MET A 160 14.94 -13.54 0.64
N GLY A 161 15.19 -12.39 0.00
CA GLY A 161 15.92 -12.27 -1.28
C GLY A 161 15.12 -11.88 -2.52
N LYS A 162 14.15 -10.95 -2.42
CA LYS A 162 13.38 -10.45 -3.57
C LYS A 162 13.90 -9.15 -4.20
N ILE A 163 14.77 -8.40 -3.50
CA ILE A 163 15.27 -7.08 -3.94
C ILE A 163 16.62 -7.22 -4.63
N PHE A 164 16.81 -6.52 -5.76
CA PHE A 164 18.02 -6.56 -6.59
C PHE A 164 18.48 -5.15 -6.98
N ASP A 165 19.78 -4.87 -6.80
CA ASP A 165 20.38 -3.60 -7.23
C ASP A 165 20.80 -3.62 -8.70
N LYS A 166 21.04 -4.82 -9.24
CA LYS A 166 21.52 -5.02 -10.62
C LYS A 166 20.57 -5.91 -11.39
N ALA A 167 20.15 -5.43 -12.55
CA ALA A 167 19.29 -6.18 -13.47
C ALA A 167 19.90 -7.51 -13.92
N ALA A 168 21.23 -7.58 -14.07
CA ALA A 168 21.92 -8.80 -14.47
C ALA A 168 21.72 -9.96 -13.46
N ASP A 169 21.76 -9.67 -12.17
CA ASP A 169 21.58 -10.67 -11.11
C ASP A 169 20.15 -11.21 -11.08
N LEU A 170 19.17 -10.35 -11.42
CA LEU A 170 17.78 -10.76 -11.57
C LEU A 170 17.54 -11.51 -12.87
N ALA A 171 18.22 -11.16 -13.97
CA ALA A 171 18.03 -11.74 -15.29
C ALA A 171 18.21 -13.27 -15.28
N GLU A 172 19.19 -13.80 -14.54
CA GLU A 172 19.39 -15.25 -14.41
C GLU A 172 18.16 -15.95 -13.79
N ARG A 173 17.52 -15.32 -12.79
CA ARG A 173 16.31 -15.86 -12.14
C ARG A 173 15.10 -15.77 -13.07
N ILE A 174 14.98 -14.67 -13.81
CA ILE A 174 13.93 -14.48 -14.79
C ILE A 174 14.04 -15.52 -15.92
N GLN A 175 15.26 -15.79 -16.39
CA GLN A 175 15.50 -16.81 -17.40
C GLN A 175 15.09 -18.21 -16.90
N LYS A 176 15.43 -18.57 -15.66
CA LYS A 176 14.97 -19.83 -15.04
C LYS A 176 13.44 -19.96 -14.98
N HIS A 177 12.72 -18.87 -14.68
CA HIS A 177 11.25 -18.89 -14.71
C HIS A 177 10.70 -19.10 -16.12
N LYS A 178 11.30 -18.46 -17.13
CA LYS A 178 10.92 -18.65 -18.54
C LYS A 178 11.17 -20.07 -19.02
N GLU A 179 12.30 -20.67 -18.65
CA GLU A 179 12.63 -22.07 -18.95
C GLU A 179 11.63 -23.06 -18.32
N GLN A 180 11.01 -22.67 -17.20
CA GLN A 180 9.91 -23.40 -16.57
C GLN A 180 8.54 -23.14 -17.21
N GLY A 181 8.50 -22.37 -18.31
CA GLY A 181 7.27 -22.00 -19.01
C GLY A 181 6.44 -20.93 -18.29
N ARG A 182 6.98 -20.26 -17.27
CA ARG A 182 6.26 -19.23 -16.50
C ARG A 182 6.25 -17.90 -17.23
N ARG A 183 5.08 -17.26 -17.25
CA ARG A 183 4.89 -15.95 -17.86
C ARG A 183 5.34 -14.82 -16.93
N VAL A 184 6.45 -14.17 -17.27
CA VAL A 184 6.99 -13.01 -16.55
C VAL A 184 6.33 -11.70 -16.99
N VAL A 185 5.81 -10.94 -16.01
CA VAL A 185 5.28 -9.59 -16.13
C VAL A 185 6.26 -8.61 -15.50
N PHE A 186 6.45 -7.48 -16.14
CA PHE A 186 7.23 -6.36 -15.63
C PHE A 186 6.33 -5.13 -15.46
N ALA A 187 6.37 -4.53 -14.28
CA ALA A 187 5.76 -3.24 -13.99
C ALA A 187 6.86 -2.27 -13.56
N ASN A 188 6.70 -0.97 -13.79
CA ASN A 188 7.66 0.01 -13.31
C ASN A 188 7.02 1.26 -12.74
N GLY A 189 7.76 1.97 -11.88
CA GLY A 189 7.34 3.25 -11.33
C GLY A 189 8.23 3.75 -10.18
N CYS A 190 7.97 4.98 -9.74
CA CYS A 190 8.68 5.54 -8.59
C CYS A 190 8.16 5.01 -7.25
N PHE A 191 6.86 4.69 -7.15
CA PHE A 191 6.21 4.20 -5.93
C PHE A 191 6.57 4.98 -4.66
N ASP A 192 6.56 6.32 -4.77
CA ASP A 192 7.07 7.23 -3.73
C ASP A 192 6.29 7.07 -2.41
N VAL A 193 5.02 7.46 -2.41
CA VAL A 193 4.08 7.11 -1.34
C VAL A 193 3.06 6.14 -1.91
N VAL A 194 3.09 4.90 -1.42
CA VAL A 194 2.22 3.83 -1.90
C VAL A 194 0.78 4.05 -1.41
N HIS A 195 -0.20 3.76 -2.28
CA HIS A 195 -1.62 3.97 -2.04
C HIS A 195 -2.46 2.97 -2.83
N GLY A 196 -3.78 2.92 -2.59
CA GLY A 196 -4.70 1.96 -3.25
C GLY A 196 -4.54 1.87 -4.77
N GLY A 197 -4.39 3.01 -5.47
CA GLY A 197 -4.10 3.00 -6.91
C GLY A 197 -2.84 2.21 -7.33
N HIS A 198 -1.75 2.24 -6.55
CA HIS A 198 -0.57 1.40 -6.82
C HIS A 198 -0.85 -0.08 -6.54
N ILE A 199 -1.67 -0.37 -5.53
CA ILE A 199 -2.06 -1.74 -5.17
C ILE A 199 -2.89 -2.33 -6.30
N SER A 200 -3.98 -1.68 -6.70
CA SER A 200 -4.81 -2.12 -7.82
C SER A 200 -4.01 -2.27 -9.11
N TYR A 201 -3.10 -1.35 -9.40
CA TYR A 201 -2.18 -1.44 -10.54
C TYR A 201 -1.33 -2.72 -10.49
N LEU A 202 -0.65 -3.00 -9.38
CA LEU A 202 0.24 -4.16 -9.26
C LEU A 202 -0.52 -5.49 -9.18
N GLU A 203 -1.69 -5.51 -8.53
CA GLU A 203 -2.54 -6.69 -8.48
C GLU A 203 -3.09 -7.05 -9.85
N GLU A 204 -3.59 -6.06 -10.59
CA GLU A 204 -4.06 -6.28 -11.96
C GLU A 204 -2.91 -6.69 -12.89
N ALA A 205 -1.74 -6.04 -12.80
CA ALA A 205 -0.54 -6.45 -13.54
C ALA A 205 -0.18 -7.92 -13.27
N ARG A 206 -0.28 -8.37 -12.01
CA ARG A 206 0.01 -9.76 -11.64
C ARG A 206 -0.93 -10.77 -12.33
N THR A 207 -2.15 -10.39 -12.73
CA THR A 207 -3.09 -11.29 -13.43
C THR A 207 -2.63 -11.62 -14.86
N HIS A 208 -1.74 -10.80 -15.45
CA HIS A 208 -1.19 -11.03 -16.78
C HIS A 208 -0.01 -12.02 -16.80
N GLY A 209 0.30 -12.74 -15.72
CA GLY A 209 1.31 -13.79 -15.76
C GLY A 209 1.47 -14.54 -14.46
N ASP A 210 2.65 -15.13 -14.26
CA ASP A 210 2.99 -16.01 -13.14
C ASP A 210 4.05 -15.41 -12.21
N VAL A 211 4.83 -14.44 -12.71
CA VAL A 211 5.93 -13.78 -11.98
C VAL A 211 5.81 -12.29 -12.23
N LEU A 212 5.68 -11.48 -11.17
CA LEU A 212 5.71 -10.03 -11.29
C LEU A 212 7.04 -9.46 -10.81
N VAL A 213 7.73 -8.79 -11.72
CA VAL A 213 8.91 -7.98 -11.45
C VAL A 213 8.53 -6.51 -11.42
N VAL A 214 8.93 -5.80 -10.37
CA VAL A 214 8.74 -4.35 -10.26
C VAL A 214 10.07 -3.63 -10.43
N GLY A 215 10.22 -2.87 -11.50
CA GLY A 215 11.28 -1.90 -11.67
C GLY A 215 11.01 -0.65 -10.84
N LEU A 216 11.89 -0.36 -9.89
CA LEU A 216 11.79 0.78 -8.98
C LEU A 216 12.85 1.83 -9.33
N ASN A 217 12.40 3.04 -9.68
CA ASN A 217 13.33 4.16 -9.90
C ASN A 217 14.11 4.45 -8.61
N ASN A 218 15.41 4.61 -8.72
CA ASN A 218 16.26 5.01 -7.61
C ASN A 218 16.05 6.51 -7.26
N ASP A 219 16.56 6.96 -6.13
CA ASP A 219 16.33 8.31 -5.60
C ASP A 219 16.85 9.40 -6.54
N ALA A 220 17.98 9.15 -7.20
CA ALA A 220 18.54 10.09 -8.17
C ALA A 220 17.64 10.23 -9.41
N SER A 221 17.07 9.13 -9.90
CA SER A 221 16.11 9.11 -11.00
C SER A 221 14.83 9.87 -10.62
N VAL A 222 14.27 9.60 -9.43
CA VAL A 222 13.06 10.29 -8.98
C VAL A 222 13.28 11.80 -8.81
N ARG A 223 14.45 12.22 -8.28
CA ARG A 223 14.82 13.65 -8.19
C ARG A 223 14.83 14.34 -9.56
N ARG A 224 15.39 13.69 -10.59
CA ARG A 224 15.40 14.26 -11.95
C ARG A 224 14.01 14.35 -12.55
N LEU A 225 13.18 13.31 -12.35
CA LEU A 225 11.84 13.23 -12.91
C LEU A 225 10.82 14.14 -12.23
N LYS A 226 10.91 14.32 -10.91
CA LYS A 226 9.87 14.98 -10.09
C LYS A 226 10.36 16.22 -9.34
N GLY A 227 11.64 16.54 -9.42
CA GLY A 227 12.27 17.68 -8.74
C GLY A 227 12.99 17.30 -7.44
N SER A 228 13.79 18.24 -6.93
CA SER A 228 14.72 18.02 -5.81
C SER A 228 14.06 17.62 -4.49
N ASN A 229 12.78 17.94 -4.30
CA ASN A 229 12.03 17.64 -3.07
C ASN A 229 11.40 16.23 -3.06
N ARG A 230 11.71 15.41 -4.07
CA ARG A 230 11.23 14.04 -4.25
C ARG A 230 12.44 13.11 -4.48
N PRO A 231 12.42 11.84 -4.07
CA PRO A 231 11.30 11.16 -3.43
C PRO A 231 11.13 11.58 -1.96
N ILE A 232 9.94 11.33 -1.44
CA ILE A 232 9.59 11.45 -0.02
C ILE A 232 10.17 10.26 0.76
N CYS A 233 10.03 9.05 0.23
CA CYS A 233 10.58 7.83 0.82
C CYS A 233 11.84 7.40 0.05
N THR A 234 12.87 6.93 0.76
CA THR A 234 14.11 6.49 0.10
C THR A 234 13.88 5.25 -0.77
N GLU A 235 14.81 4.95 -1.67
CA GLU A 235 14.71 3.78 -2.54
C GLU A 235 14.65 2.47 -1.76
N GLU A 236 15.35 2.38 -0.63
CA GLU A 236 15.30 1.24 0.28
C GLU A 236 13.92 1.09 0.92
N GLU A 237 13.33 2.18 1.42
CA GLU A 237 12.00 2.18 2.02
C GLU A 237 10.93 1.75 1.01
N ARG A 238 10.99 2.34 -0.19
CA ARG A 238 10.06 2.01 -1.29
C ARG A 238 10.21 0.56 -1.72
N ALA A 239 11.43 0.03 -1.80
CA ALA A 239 11.68 -1.36 -2.15
C ALA A 239 11.13 -2.34 -1.10
N LEU A 240 11.32 -2.06 0.19
CA LEU A 240 10.78 -2.87 1.28
C LEU A 240 9.26 -2.96 1.25
N VAL A 241 8.59 -1.85 0.96
CA VAL A 241 7.13 -1.80 0.85
C VAL A 241 6.66 -2.66 -0.32
N LEU A 242 7.27 -2.51 -1.49
CA LEU A 242 6.92 -3.32 -2.65
C LEU A 242 7.22 -4.80 -2.43
N GLU A 243 8.29 -5.15 -1.72
CA GLU A 243 8.62 -6.53 -1.37
C GLU A 243 7.51 -7.20 -0.52
N SER A 244 6.87 -6.41 0.35
CA SER A 244 5.80 -6.87 1.24
C SER A 244 4.53 -7.27 0.49
N PHE A 245 4.34 -6.78 -0.74
CA PHE A 245 3.16 -7.09 -1.54
C PHE A 245 3.19 -8.54 -2.00
N ARG A 246 2.07 -9.25 -1.79
CA ARG A 246 1.98 -10.68 -2.11
C ARG A 246 2.16 -10.95 -3.60
N CYS A 247 1.59 -10.05 -4.42
CA CYS A 247 1.63 -10.10 -5.88
C CYS A 247 3.02 -9.81 -6.46
N VAL A 248 3.94 -9.20 -5.71
CA VAL A 248 5.29 -8.86 -6.16
C VAL A 248 6.25 -10.01 -5.86
N ASP A 249 6.88 -10.55 -6.91
CA ASP A 249 7.88 -11.62 -6.78
C ASP A 249 9.29 -11.05 -6.65
N TYR A 250 9.61 -10.01 -7.41
CA TYR A 250 10.93 -9.36 -7.42
C TYR A 250 10.82 -7.85 -7.53
N VAL A 251 11.76 -7.14 -6.89
CA VAL A 251 11.96 -5.69 -7.04
C VAL A 251 13.37 -5.48 -7.57
N VAL A 252 13.51 -4.62 -8.59
CA VAL A 252 14.83 -4.25 -9.14
C VAL A 252 14.96 -2.74 -9.22
N LEU A 253 16.04 -2.22 -8.63
CA LEU A 253 16.36 -0.79 -8.67
C LEU A 253 16.97 -0.43 -10.04
N PHE A 254 16.67 0.78 -10.53
CA PHE A 254 17.33 1.30 -11.72
C PHE A 254 17.53 2.84 -11.66
N PRO A 255 18.71 3.34 -12.07
CA PRO A 255 19.03 4.76 -12.01
C PRO A 255 18.54 5.58 -13.21
N GLU A 256 18.15 4.95 -14.32
CA GLU A 256 17.75 5.65 -15.54
C GLU A 256 16.37 6.32 -15.43
N ASP A 257 16.06 7.22 -16.37
CA ASP A 257 14.77 7.92 -16.42
C ASP A 257 13.68 7.06 -17.06
N THR A 258 14.07 6.15 -17.97
CA THR A 258 13.19 5.14 -18.60
C THR A 258 13.64 3.73 -18.26
N CYS A 259 12.74 2.77 -18.33
CA CYS A 259 13.05 1.36 -18.01
C CYS A 259 13.55 0.54 -19.21
N GLU A 260 13.95 1.17 -20.31
CA GLU A 260 14.33 0.48 -21.56
C GLU A 260 15.46 -0.52 -21.37
N ASN A 261 16.50 -0.16 -20.62
CA ASN A 261 17.62 -1.06 -20.31
C ASN A 261 17.15 -2.30 -19.53
N LEU A 262 16.20 -2.13 -18.61
CA LEU A 262 15.60 -3.25 -17.89
C LEU A 262 14.79 -4.14 -18.82
N LEU A 263 14.00 -3.57 -19.75
CA LEU A 263 13.26 -4.35 -20.73
C LEU A 263 14.20 -5.16 -21.63
N ARG A 264 15.30 -4.55 -22.12
CA ARG A 264 16.31 -5.25 -22.94
C ARG A 264 17.04 -6.36 -22.17
N THR A 265 17.27 -6.16 -20.88
CA THR A 265 18.00 -7.11 -20.02
C THR A 265 17.11 -8.27 -19.56
N LEU A 266 15.90 -7.97 -19.08
CA LEU A 266 15.00 -8.95 -18.49
C LEU A 266 14.11 -9.62 -19.53
N GLN A 267 13.84 -8.95 -20.65
CA GLN A 267 12.95 -9.37 -21.74
C GLN A 267 11.64 -10.01 -21.24
N PRO A 268 10.86 -9.32 -20.37
CA PRO A 268 9.61 -9.88 -19.85
C PRO A 268 8.63 -10.16 -21.00
N HIS A 269 7.62 -11.01 -20.77
CA HIS A 269 6.60 -11.25 -21.80
C HIS A 269 5.58 -10.11 -21.85
N VAL A 270 5.39 -9.43 -20.72
CA VAL A 270 4.42 -8.34 -20.55
C VAL A 270 5.09 -7.15 -19.88
N HIS A 271 4.83 -5.95 -20.38
CA HIS A 271 5.09 -4.69 -19.72
C HIS A 271 3.77 -4.02 -19.31
N ALA A 272 3.50 -4.01 -18.02
CA ALA A 272 2.35 -3.34 -17.44
C ALA A 272 2.70 -1.88 -17.11
N LYS A 273 1.78 -0.96 -17.43
CA LYS A 273 1.84 0.45 -17.03
C LYS A 273 0.54 0.85 -16.34
N GLY A 274 0.65 1.79 -15.41
CA GLY A 274 -0.52 2.37 -14.75
C GLY A 274 -1.36 3.22 -15.70
N THR A 275 -2.61 3.50 -15.32
CA THR A 275 -3.58 4.33 -16.08
C THR A 275 -3.14 5.78 -16.34
N ASP A 276 -1.98 6.20 -15.83
CA ASP A 276 -1.36 7.50 -16.14
C ASP A 276 -0.94 7.60 -17.62
N TYR A 277 -0.90 6.48 -18.34
CA TYR A 277 -0.52 6.39 -19.74
C TYR A 277 -1.60 5.66 -20.56
N SER A 278 -1.83 6.10 -21.79
CA SER A 278 -2.44 5.26 -22.84
C SER A 278 -1.36 4.39 -23.47
N VAL A 279 -1.71 3.23 -24.03
CA VAL A 279 -0.75 2.30 -24.68
C VAL A 279 0.20 3.03 -25.65
N ASP A 280 -0.35 3.95 -26.45
CA ASP A 280 0.41 4.71 -27.46
C ASP A 280 1.31 5.83 -26.90
N LYS A 281 1.22 6.11 -25.60
CA LYS A 281 1.99 7.17 -24.91
C LYS A 281 3.01 6.62 -23.93
N VAL A 282 3.22 5.32 -23.91
CA VAL A 282 4.27 4.69 -23.10
C VAL A 282 5.63 5.01 -23.73
N PRO A 283 6.57 5.69 -23.02
CA PRO A 283 7.88 6.04 -23.58
C PRO A 283 8.63 4.82 -24.12
N GLU A 284 8.46 3.68 -23.47
CA GLU A 284 9.14 2.43 -23.81
C GLU A 284 8.39 1.56 -24.84
N LYS A 285 7.34 2.09 -25.49
CA LYS A 285 6.50 1.33 -26.43
C LYS A 285 7.30 0.80 -27.62
N VAL A 286 8.16 1.64 -28.20
CA VAL A 286 9.02 1.25 -29.33
C VAL A 286 9.91 0.07 -28.96
N VAL A 287 10.57 0.13 -27.79
CA VAL A 287 11.44 -0.95 -27.30
C VAL A 287 10.63 -2.22 -26.99
N SER A 288 9.42 -2.06 -26.46
CA SER A 288 8.52 -3.19 -26.19
C SER A 288 8.15 -3.91 -27.50
N ASP A 289 7.80 -3.17 -28.54
CA ASP A 289 7.44 -3.72 -29.85
C ASP A 289 8.63 -4.39 -30.54
N GLU A 290 9.82 -3.78 -30.50
CA GLU A 290 11.07 -4.36 -31.00
C GLU A 290 11.38 -5.72 -30.37
N LEU A 291 11.11 -5.86 -29.08
CA LEU A 291 11.39 -7.07 -28.30
C LEU A 291 10.22 -8.06 -28.26
N GLY A 292 9.09 -7.75 -28.89
CA GLY A 292 7.89 -8.59 -28.85
C GLY A 292 7.21 -8.67 -27.47
N ILE A 293 7.39 -7.64 -26.64
CA ILE A 293 6.83 -7.54 -25.29
C ILE A 293 5.40 -6.98 -25.39
N GLU A 294 4.42 -7.70 -24.83
CA GLU A 294 3.04 -7.22 -24.79
C GLU A 294 2.90 -6.03 -23.82
N THR A 295 2.40 -4.90 -24.30
CA THR A 295 2.11 -3.73 -23.43
C THR A 295 0.67 -3.78 -22.93
N VAL A 296 0.47 -3.68 -21.62
CA VAL A 296 -0.87 -3.62 -20.99
C VAL A 296 -1.00 -2.40 -20.08
N ILE A 297 -2.20 -1.82 -20.03
CA ILE A 297 -2.54 -0.75 -19.07
C ILE A 297 -3.37 -1.38 -17.96
N THR A 298 -3.02 -1.07 -16.71
CA THR A 298 -3.60 -1.70 -15.51
C THR A 298 -3.84 -0.66 -14.42
N GLY A 299 -4.84 -0.90 -13.57
CA GLY A 299 -5.27 -0.03 -12.47
C GLY A 299 -6.61 0.69 -12.73
N ALA A 300 -7.16 1.27 -11.66
CA ALA A 300 -8.41 2.02 -11.72
C ALA A 300 -8.23 3.42 -12.36
N PRO A 301 -9.21 3.94 -13.13
CA PRO A 301 -9.14 5.28 -13.71
C PRO A 301 -8.99 6.37 -12.63
N LYS A 302 -8.06 7.31 -12.81
CA LYS A 302 -7.93 8.47 -11.90
C LYS A 302 -9.01 9.52 -12.18
N GLU A 303 -9.83 9.85 -11.18
CA GLU A 303 -10.67 11.06 -11.21
C GLU A 303 -9.80 12.31 -10.96
N ASN A 304 -9.59 13.12 -12.00
CA ASN A 304 -8.76 14.33 -11.95
C ASN A 304 -9.46 15.49 -11.21
N ALA A 305 -9.02 15.83 -10.00
CA ALA A 305 -9.47 17.05 -9.31
C ALA A 305 -8.39 17.70 -8.40
N THR A 306 -7.13 17.78 -8.84
CA THR A 306 -6.02 18.22 -7.97
C THR A 306 -5.86 19.75 -7.88
N LYS A 307 -6.26 20.54 -8.89
CA LYS A 307 -5.92 21.97 -8.93
C LYS A 307 -6.82 22.91 -8.11
N THR A 308 -8.07 22.55 -7.84
CA THR A 308 -9.02 23.44 -7.12
C THR A 308 -9.00 23.22 -5.59
N ILE A 309 -8.34 22.15 -5.13
CA ILE A 309 -8.46 21.67 -3.75
C ILE A 309 -7.36 22.21 -2.84
N ILE A 310 -6.14 22.42 -3.37
CA ILE A 310 -4.96 22.88 -2.61
C ILE A 310 -5.20 24.26 -1.96
N GLN A 311 -5.98 25.15 -2.59
CA GLN A 311 -6.33 26.46 -2.01
C GLN A 311 -7.27 26.40 -0.80
N LYS A 312 -8.03 25.31 -0.62
CA LYS A 312 -8.97 25.17 0.50
C LYS A 312 -8.36 24.49 1.72
N ALA A 313 -7.29 23.71 1.54
CA ALA A 313 -6.64 22.97 2.62
C ALA A 313 -5.76 23.86 3.51
N THR A 314 -5.29 25.01 3.02
CA THR A 314 -4.45 25.97 3.76
C THR A 314 -5.23 27.06 4.51
N GLN A 315 -6.57 27.01 4.51
CA GLN A 315 -7.41 28.04 5.15
C GLN A 315 -8.05 27.62 6.50
N PHE A 316 -7.71 26.47 7.09
CA PHE A 316 -8.31 26.02 8.37
C PHE A 316 -7.31 25.34 9.30
#